data_AF-A0A2X0PKL0-F1
#
_entry.id   AF-A0A2X0PKL0-F1
#
_cell.length_a   1.000
_cell.length_b   1.000
_cell.length_c   1.000
_cell.angle_alpha   90.00
_cell.angle_beta   90.00
_cell.angle_gamma   90.00
#
_symmetry.space_group_name_H-M   'P 1'
#
loop_
_entity.id
_entity.type
_entity.pdbx_description
1 polymer ?
#
loop_
_entity_poly.entity_id
_entity_poly.type
_entity_poly.pdbx_seq_one_letter_code
_entity_poly.pdbx_strand_id
1 'polypeptide(L)'
;MTRENKVKIFILSFFFINIPFLLFVERPISADTAIDSQNSVANAYINVTAPTTNTWSLTAPNFNFGTQTASSSVINSNATGDAAIKIVNLSGTSTSFSLQQSISDFTLVSNTVVLPATGFYVSVANSSDGKLIGSSNVNIFKRNGVVLRSGTGANGTMNSGAVTAQLTVDGTTRVIVTGSYKATITSTLVTGP
;
A
#
# COMPACT_ATOMS: atom_id res chain seq x y z
N MET A 1 21.56 -90.84 -27.33
CA MET A 1 22.08 -89.69 -28.12
C MET A 1 21.96 -88.49 -27.20
N THR A 2 23.00 -87.74 -26.84
CA THR A 2 24.13 -87.25 -27.64
C THR A 2 25.18 -86.59 -26.73
N ARG A 3 26.44 -86.95 -26.99
CA ARG A 3 27.67 -86.11 -27.09
C ARG A 3 28.21 -85.31 -25.91
N GLU A 4 29.47 -85.66 -25.61
CA GLU A 4 30.55 -84.89 -24.98
C GLU A 4 30.77 -83.50 -25.61
N ASN A 5 31.26 -82.53 -24.81
CA ASN A 5 32.45 -81.74 -25.19
C ASN A 5 33.03 -80.88 -24.06
N LYS A 6 34.27 -81.22 -23.70
CA LYS A 6 35.48 -80.38 -23.58
C LYS A 6 35.45 -79.09 -22.75
N VAL A 7 36.23 -79.17 -21.68
CA VAL A 7 36.88 -78.10 -20.89
C VAL A 7 37.49 -77.00 -21.75
N LYS A 8 37.31 -75.74 -21.33
CA LYS A 8 38.27 -74.65 -21.56
C LYS A 8 38.68 -74.06 -20.22
N ILE A 9 39.89 -74.38 -19.80
CA ILE A 9 40.61 -73.70 -18.73
C ILE A 9 41.04 -72.34 -19.29
N PHE A 10 40.61 -71.27 -18.64
CA PHE A 10 41.20 -69.95 -18.80
C PHE A 10 41.94 -69.63 -17.50
N ILE A 11 43.27 -69.67 -17.57
CA ILE A 11 44.13 -69.16 -16.50
C ILE A 11 44.10 -67.64 -16.65
N LEU A 12 43.50 -66.95 -15.67
CA LEU A 12 43.68 -65.52 -15.51
C LEU A 12 44.48 -65.30 -14.23
N SER A 13 45.74 -64.90 -14.41
CA SER A 13 46.69 -64.63 -13.35
C SER A 13 46.20 -63.53 -12.41
N PHE A 14 46.25 -63.80 -11.10
CA PHE A 14 45.96 -62.83 -10.05
C PHE A 14 47.07 -61.76 -10.01
N PHE A 15 46.74 -60.53 -10.40
CA PHE A 15 47.46 -59.36 -9.91
C PHE A 15 46.78 -58.89 -8.62
N PHE A 16 47.39 -59.19 -7.48
CA PHE A 16 47.05 -58.58 -6.20
C PHE A 16 47.47 -57.10 -6.24
N ILE A 17 46.54 -56.22 -6.59
CA ILE A 17 46.70 -54.79 -6.25
C ILE A 17 46.25 -54.64 -4.80
N ASN A 18 47.21 -54.43 -3.92
CA ASN A 18 47.01 -54.06 -2.52
C ASN A 18 46.42 -52.64 -2.50
N ILE A 19 45.10 -52.50 -2.51
CA ILE A 19 44.45 -51.22 -2.22
C ILE A 19 44.33 -51.15 -0.70
N PRO A 20 45.00 -50.23 0.00
CA PRO A 20 44.72 -50.02 1.41
C PRO A 20 43.29 -49.50 1.49
N PHE A 21 42.38 -50.34 2.00
CA PHE A 21 41.03 -49.91 2.34
C PHE A 21 41.16 -48.94 3.50
N LEU A 22 41.18 -47.63 3.20
CA LEU A 22 41.03 -46.57 4.18
C LEU A 22 39.63 -46.74 4.80
N LEU A 23 39.57 -47.44 5.93
CA LEU A 23 38.44 -47.40 6.83
C LEU A 23 38.32 -45.96 7.34
N PHE A 24 37.48 -45.17 6.67
CA PHE A 24 36.99 -43.93 7.23
C PHE A 24 36.19 -44.29 8.48
N VAL A 25 36.82 -44.10 9.65
CA VAL A 25 36.09 -44.01 10.91
C VAL A 25 35.36 -42.68 10.85
N GLU A 26 34.15 -42.67 10.31
CA GLU A 26 33.22 -41.58 10.55
C GLU A 26 33.05 -41.51 12.06
N ARG A 27 33.60 -40.47 12.70
CA ARG A 27 33.20 -40.13 14.07
C ARG A 27 31.73 -39.74 13.96
N PRO A 28 30.78 -40.51 14.53
CA PRO A 28 29.40 -40.07 14.52
C PRO A 28 29.34 -38.77 15.31
N ILE A 29 28.99 -37.69 14.62
CA ILE A 29 28.66 -36.44 15.27
C ILE A 29 27.37 -36.75 16.03
N SER A 30 27.48 -36.94 17.35
CA SER A 30 26.31 -37.18 18.18
C SER A 30 25.49 -35.90 18.19
N ALA A 31 24.20 -36.02 17.89
CA ALA A 31 23.28 -34.89 18.02
C ALA A 31 23.27 -34.40 19.48
N ASP A 32 23.10 -33.10 19.67
CA ASP A 32 22.98 -32.49 21.00
C ASP A 32 21.91 -33.23 21.82
N THR A 33 22.24 -33.54 23.07
CA THR A 33 21.31 -34.23 23.97
C THR A 33 20.30 -33.23 24.51
N ALA A 34 19.00 -33.45 24.26
CA ALA A 34 17.96 -32.69 24.91
C ALA A 34 18.06 -32.87 26.43
N ILE A 35 18.34 -31.77 27.14
CA ILE A 35 18.51 -31.75 28.61
C ILE A 35 17.20 -31.80 29.38
N ASP A 36 16.07 -31.62 28.70
CA ASP A 36 14.73 -31.75 29.25
C ASP A 36 13.78 -32.35 28.20
N SER A 37 13.35 -33.59 28.42
CA SER A 37 12.34 -34.29 27.60
C SER A 37 10.91 -34.11 28.13
N GLN A 38 10.77 -33.49 29.31
CA GLN A 38 9.50 -33.04 29.87
C GLN A 38 9.23 -31.62 29.42
N ASN A 39 9.11 -31.45 28.10
CA ASN A 39 8.87 -30.19 27.39
C ASN A 39 7.91 -29.29 28.19
N SER A 40 8.45 -28.45 29.08
CA SER A 40 7.66 -27.53 29.88
C SER A 40 7.29 -26.43 28.91
N VAL A 41 6.10 -26.57 28.31
CA VAL A 41 5.59 -25.61 27.34
C VAL A 41 5.58 -24.24 28.00
N ALA A 42 6.54 -23.39 27.65
CA ALA A 42 6.60 -22.02 28.11
C ALA A 42 5.56 -21.22 27.30
N ASN A 43 4.35 -21.13 27.82
CA ASN A 43 3.32 -20.28 27.24
C ASN A 43 3.68 -18.82 27.50
N ALA A 44 4.04 -18.09 26.45
CA ALA A 44 4.15 -16.63 26.49
C ALA A 44 2.79 -16.02 26.13
N TYR A 45 2.23 -15.20 27.02
CA TYR A 45 1.01 -14.45 26.75
C TYR A 45 1.38 -13.01 26.41
N ILE A 46 1.00 -12.56 25.21
CA ILE A 46 1.13 -11.17 24.80
C ILE A 46 -0.24 -10.51 24.98
N ASN A 47 -0.35 -9.62 25.97
CA ASN A 47 -1.55 -8.81 26.15
C ASN A 47 -1.41 -7.52 25.32
N VAL A 48 -2.16 -7.43 24.23
CA VAL A 48 -2.29 -6.18 23.47
C VAL A 48 -3.65 -5.57 23.79
N THR A 49 -3.66 -4.34 24.31
CA THR A 49 -4.89 -3.59 24.54
C THR A 49 -5.15 -2.69 23.34
N ALA A 50 -6.27 -2.90 22.64
CA ALA A 50 -6.69 -2.00 21.57
C ALA A 50 -7.11 -0.63 22.16
N PRO A 51 -6.82 0.48 21.48
CA PRO A 51 -7.25 1.79 21.94
C PRO A 51 -8.78 1.89 21.94
N THR A 52 -9.37 2.39 23.03
CA THR A 52 -10.82 2.57 23.20
C THR A 52 -11.35 3.87 22.58
N THR A 53 -10.45 4.78 22.21
CA THR A 53 -10.72 6.07 21.55
C THR A 53 -9.74 6.27 20.39
N ASN A 54 -10.10 7.08 19.38
CA ASN A 54 -9.25 7.36 18.20
C ASN A 54 -8.87 6.11 17.39
N THR A 55 -9.83 5.21 17.20
CA THR A 55 -9.66 3.99 16.41
C THR A 55 -9.48 4.26 14.91
N TRP A 56 -9.72 5.48 14.45
CA TRP A 56 -9.55 5.90 13.07
C TRP A 56 -8.66 7.13 12.96
N SER A 57 -7.73 7.11 12.02
CA SER A 57 -6.99 8.31 11.61
C SER A 57 -6.92 8.42 10.09
N LEU A 58 -6.81 9.65 9.61
CA LEU A 58 -6.78 9.99 8.19
C LEU A 58 -5.67 11.01 7.93
N THR A 59 -4.91 10.80 6.88
CA THR A 59 -3.99 11.78 6.31
C THR A 59 -4.31 11.93 4.82
N ALA A 60 -4.60 13.16 4.40
CA ALA A 60 -4.85 13.51 3.01
C ALA A 60 -3.66 14.30 2.44
N PRO A 61 -3.40 14.24 1.14
CA PRO A 61 -2.31 14.98 0.53
C PRO A 61 -2.61 16.47 0.40
N ASN A 62 -1.55 17.25 0.24
CA ASN A 62 -1.63 18.62 -0.26
C ASN A 62 -1.48 18.63 -1.78
N PHE A 63 -2.09 19.62 -2.42
CA PHE A 63 -1.94 19.88 -3.85
C PHE A 63 -1.26 21.22 -4.06
N ASN A 64 -0.19 21.23 -4.85
CA ASN A 64 0.46 22.46 -5.30
C ASN A 64 0.33 22.56 -6.82
N PHE A 65 -0.43 23.55 -7.28
CA PHE A 65 -0.63 23.82 -8.70
C PHE A 65 0.49 24.68 -9.32
N GLY A 66 1.49 25.07 -8.53
CA GLY A 66 2.60 25.91 -8.98
C GLY A 66 2.15 27.31 -9.43
N THR A 67 3.05 27.99 -10.14
CA THR A 67 2.74 29.29 -10.75
C THR A 67 1.89 29.08 -12.00
N GLN A 68 0.79 29.83 -12.09
CA GLN A 68 -0.11 29.85 -13.24
C GLN A 68 -0.16 31.26 -13.81
N THR A 69 -0.19 31.38 -15.13
CA THR A 69 -0.40 32.67 -15.81
C THR A 69 -1.90 32.94 -15.89
N ALA A 70 -2.36 34.06 -15.34
CA ALA A 70 -3.74 34.49 -15.52
C ALA A 70 -4.02 34.73 -17.01
N SER A 71 -5.17 34.26 -17.49
CA SER A 71 -5.64 34.48 -18.85
C SER A 71 -7.10 34.92 -18.84
N SER A 72 -7.55 35.53 -19.93
CA SER A 72 -8.97 35.82 -20.17
C SER A 72 -9.74 34.60 -20.67
N SER A 73 -9.33 33.39 -20.28
CA SER A 73 -9.94 32.11 -20.68
C SER A 73 -10.28 31.27 -19.46
N VAL A 74 -10.97 30.15 -19.68
CA VAL A 74 -11.02 29.10 -18.67
C VAL A 74 -9.61 28.53 -18.51
N ILE A 75 -9.16 28.38 -17.27
CA ILE A 75 -7.86 27.81 -16.91
C ILE A 75 -8.12 26.46 -16.23
N ASN A 76 -7.47 25.41 -16.73
CA ASN A 76 -7.46 24.10 -16.10
C ASN A 76 -6.03 23.76 -15.69
N SER A 77 -5.79 23.64 -14.40
CA SER A 77 -4.49 23.32 -13.84
C SER A 77 -4.55 21.97 -13.16
N ASN A 78 -3.57 21.11 -13.41
CA ASN A 78 -3.49 19.79 -12.79
C ASN A 78 -2.35 19.76 -11.78
N ALA A 79 -2.55 19.03 -10.69
CA ALA A 79 -1.53 18.76 -9.68
C ALA A 79 -1.59 17.30 -9.23
N THR A 80 -0.43 16.76 -8.90
CA THR A 80 -0.32 15.49 -8.17
C THR A 80 -0.23 15.81 -6.69
N GLY A 81 -0.93 15.03 -5.86
CA GLY A 81 -0.80 15.11 -4.41
C GLY A 81 0.62 14.77 -3.97
N ASP A 82 1.08 15.40 -2.90
CA ASP A 82 2.40 15.12 -2.29
C ASP A 82 2.50 13.72 -1.66
N ALA A 83 1.36 13.07 -1.40
CA ALA A 83 1.26 11.73 -0.82
C ALA A 83 -0.01 10.98 -1.29
N ALA A 84 -0.07 9.70 -0.94
CA ALA A 84 -1.33 8.95 -0.96
C ALA A 84 -2.22 9.35 0.23
N ILE A 85 -3.51 9.05 0.13
CA ILE A 85 -4.41 9.10 1.29
C ILE A 85 -4.10 7.89 2.18
N LYS A 86 -3.80 8.15 3.44
CA LYS A 86 -3.57 7.13 4.46
C LYS A 86 -4.75 7.07 5.42
N ILE A 87 -5.32 5.89 5.59
CA ILE A 87 -6.36 5.61 6.58
C ILE A 87 -5.83 4.53 7.53
N VAL A 88 -5.89 4.78 8.83
CA VAL A 88 -5.56 3.77 9.83
C VAL A 88 -6.83 3.43 10.60
N ASN A 89 -7.24 2.17 10.52
CA ASN A 89 -8.30 1.58 11.33
C ASN A 89 -7.67 0.63 12.37
N LEU A 90 -7.57 1.11 13.61
CA LEU A 90 -7.05 0.38 14.76
C LEU A 90 -8.10 -0.50 15.46
N SER A 91 -9.37 -0.44 15.05
CA SER A 91 -10.42 -1.30 15.64
C SER A 91 -10.27 -2.78 15.25
N GLY A 92 -9.51 -3.06 14.19
CA GLY A 92 -9.37 -4.41 13.63
C GLY A 92 -10.60 -4.92 12.86
N THR A 93 -11.72 -4.20 12.91
CA THR A 93 -12.94 -4.57 12.18
C THR A 93 -12.83 -4.20 10.70
N SER A 94 -13.51 -4.96 9.84
CA SER A 94 -13.67 -4.63 8.42
C SER A 94 -14.96 -3.83 8.18
N THR A 95 -15.23 -2.84 9.02
CA THR A 95 -16.42 -1.98 8.87
C THR A 95 -16.32 -1.22 7.55
N SER A 96 -17.34 -1.35 6.69
CA SER A 96 -17.40 -0.59 5.44
C SER A 96 -17.41 0.90 5.72
N PHE A 97 -16.76 1.68 4.86
CA PHE A 97 -16.74 3.14 4.96
C PHE A 97 -16.57 3.81 3.60
N SER A 98 -16.86 5.11 3.57
CA SER A 98 -16.47 6.02 2.49
C SER A 98 -15.70 7.20 3.05
N LEU A 99 -14.79 7.74 2.24
CA LEU A 99 -14.15 9.02 2.51
C LEU A 99 -14.80 10.07 1.60
N GLN A 100 -15.42 11.06 2.23
CA GLN A 100 -15.95 12.23 1.56
C GLN A 100 -15.01 13.40 1.73
N GLN A 101 -14.80 14.16 0.67
CA GLN A 101 -14.02 15.39 0.70
C GLN A 101 -14.83 16.56 0.16
N SER A 102 -14.56 17.75 0.71
CA SER A 102 -15.06 19.03 0.21
C SER A 102 -13.94 20.05 0.31
N ILE A 103 -13.80 20.93 -0.69
CA ILE A 103 -12.84 22.02 -0.65
C ILE A 103 -13.54 23.37 -0.51
N SER A 104 -12.96 24.25 0.31
CA SER A 104 -13.40 25.62 0.51
C SER A 104 -13.13 26.52 -0.71
N ASP A 105 -13.52 27.79 -0.60
CA ASP A 105 -13.00 28.82 -1.49
C ASP A 105 -11.47 28.89 -1.47
N PHE A 106 -10.91 29.18 -2.64
CA PHE A 106 -9.52 29.57 -2.81
C PHE A 106 -9.40 31.04 -2.50
N THR A 107 -8.82 31.36 -1.35
CA THR A 107 -8.67 32.74 -0.87
C THR A 107 -7.23 33.17 -1.04
N LEU A 108 -7.02 34.39 -1.53
CA LEU A 108 -5.72 34.99 -1.65
C LEU A 108 -5.07 35.07 -0.26
N VAL A 109 -3.81 34.66 -0.13
CA VAL A 109 -3.14 34.57 1.18
C VAL A 109 -3.01 35.93 1.86
N SER A 110 -2.89 37.01 1.09
CA SER A 110 -2.67 38.37 1.59
C SER A 110 -3.95 39.13 1.98
N ASN A 111 -5.14 38.66 1.59
CA ASN A 111 -6.41 39.34 1.88
C ASN A 111 -7.62 38.37 1.78
N THR A 112 -8.82 38.89 1.50
CA THR A 112 -10.06 38.10 1.40
C THR A 112 -10.56 37.91 -0.04
N VAL A 113 -9.75 38.23 -1.05
CA VAL A 113 -10.12 38.04 -2.46
C VAL A 113 -10.19 36.55 -2.77
N VAL A 114 -11.29 36.13 -3.40
CA VAL A 114 -11.55 34.74 -3.75
C VAL A 114 -11.24 34.52 -5.24
N LEU A 115 -10.45 33.49 -5.53
CA LEU A 115 -10.20 33.03 -6.90
C LEU A 115 -11.55 32.59 -7.51
N PRO A 116 -11.85 32.94 -8.77
CA PRO A 116 -13.07 32.52 -9.44
C PRO A 116 -13.03 31.05 -9.88
N ALA A 117 -12.75 30.14 -8.93
CA ALA A 117 -12.80 28.71 -9.14
C ALA A 117 -14.24 28.25 -9.38
N THR A 118 -14.44 27.44 -10.41
CA THR A 118 -15.74 26.86 -10.78
C THR A 118 -15.81 25.36 -10.53
N GLY A 119 -14.64 24.71 -10.37
CA GLY A 119 -14.56 23.30 -10.07
C GLY A 119 -13.22 22.90 -9.47
N PHE A 120 -13.26 21.86 -8.65
CA PHE A 120 -12.07 21.20 -8.11
C PHE A 120 -12.33 19.69 -8.13
N TYR A 121 -11.70 19.01 -9.06
CA TYR A 121 -11.92 17.60 -9.33
C TYR A 121 -10.78 16.79 -8.76
N VAL A 122 -11.09 15.80 -7.94
CA VAL A 122 -10.10 14.87 -7.36
C VAL A 122 -10.25 13.52 -8.02
N SER A 123 -9.12 12.89 -8.33
CA SER A 123 -9.05 11.48 -8.71
C SER A 123 -8.14 10.76 -7.73
N VAL A 124 -8.61 9.64 -7.21
CA VAL A 124 -7.84 8.75 -6.33
C VAL A 124 -7.75 7.40 -7.01
N ALA A 125 -6.55 6.86 -7.14
CA ALA A 125 -6.35 5.50 -7.61
C ALA A 125 -6.59 4.48 -6.48
N ASN A 126 -6.96 3.26 -6.87
CA ASN A 126 -7.11 2.15 -5.93
C ASN A 126 -5.80 1.87 -5.18
N SER A 127 -5.90 1.34 -3.97
CA SER A 127 -4.74 0.73 -3.30
C SER A 127 -4.29 -0.52 -4.05
N SER A 128 -3.00 -0.85 -3.96
CA SER A 128 -2.43 -2.03 -4.60
C SER A 128 -3.01 -3.35 -4.08
N ASP A 129 -3.47 -3.37 -2.83
CA ASP A 129 -4.09 -4.52 -2.16
C ASP A 129 -5.63 -4.55 -2.32
N GLY A 130 -6.22 -3.57 -3.01
CA GLY A 130 -7.67 -3.49 -3.24
C GLY A 130 -8.50 -3.13 -1.99
N LYS A 131 -7.88 -2.85 -0.85
CA LYS A 131 -8.58 -2.42 0.38
C LYS A 131 -9.21 -1.04 0.28
N LEU A 132 -8.73 -0.20 -0.62
CA LEU A 132 -9.26 1.13 -0.90
C LEU A 132 -9.59 1.25 -2.39
N ILE A 133 -10.85 1.52 -2.68
CA ILE A 133 -11.37 1.73 -4.03
C ILE A 133 -11.50 3.22 -4.26
N GLY A 134 -10.61 3.76 -5.09
CA GLY A 134 -10.58 5.17 -5.44
C GLY A 134 -11.66 5.54 -6.46
N SER A 135 -11.97 6.83 -6.54
CA SER A 135 -12.91 7.39 -7.52
C SER A 135 -12.20 8.39 -8.41
N SER A 136 -12.65 8.50 -9.66
CA SER A 136 -12.05 9.38 -10.67
C SER A 136 -12.93 10.59 -10.93
N ASN A 137 -12.31 11.75 -11.14
CA ASN A 137 -12.94 13.00 -11.56
C ASN A 137 -14.12 13.45 -10.68
N VAL A 138 -13.96 13.35 -9.36
CA VAL A 138 -14.99 13.73 -8.38
C VAL A 138 -14.90 15.22 -8.09
N ASN A 139 -15.93 15.99 -8.44
CA ASN A 139 -15.99 17.41 -8.08
C ASN A 139 -16.31 17.59 -6.59
N ILE A 140 -15.39 18.19 -5.85
CA ILE A 140 -15.52 18.46 -4.41
C ILE A 140 -15.60 19.96 -4.09
N PHE A 141 -15.71 20.83 -5.10
CA PHE A 141 -15.78 22.28 -4.87
C PHE A 141 -17.09 22.66 -4.18
N LYS A 142 -16.98 23.10 -2.92
CA LYS A 142 -18.10 23.50 -2.05
C LYS A 142 -19.20 22.45 -1.90
N ARG A 143 -18.85 21.17 -2.08
CA ARG A 143 -19.76 20.04 -1.95
C ARG A 143 -18.99 18.81 -1.50
N ASN A 144 -19.67 17.92 -0.80
CA ASN A 144 -19.10 16.62 -0.45
C ASN A 144 -19.09 15.73 -1.69
N GLY A 145 -17.92 15.17 -2.01
CA GLY A 145 -17.77 14.12 -3.00
C GLY A 145 -17.10 12.89 -2.40
N VAL A 146 -17.62 11.70 -2.70
CA VAL A 146 -17.02 10.43 -2.31
C VAL A 146 -15.80 10.18 -3.19
N VAL A 147 -14.60 10.27 -2.61
CA VAL A 147 -13.34 10.09 -3.33
C VAL A 147 -12.75 8.68 -3.17
N LEU A 148 -13.18 7.97 -2.13
CA LEU A 148 -12.66 6.67 -1.73
C LEU A 148 -13.75 5.86 -1.04
N ARG A 149 -13.75 4.54 -1.25
CA ARG A 149 -14.57 3.56 -0.53
C ARG A 149 -13.71 2.42 0.00
N SER A 150 -14.14 1.81 1.10
CA SER A 150 -13.58 0.55 1.57
C SER A 150 -13.80 -0.56 0.53
N GLY A 151 -12.75 -1.27 0.17
CA GLY A 151 -12.82 -2.53 -0.54
C GLY A 151 -12.90 -3.72 0.43
N THR A 152 -12.73 -4.93 -0.12
CA THR A 152 -12.76 -6.16 0.67
C THR A 152 -11.60 -6.18 1.68
N GLY A 153 -11.91 -6.45 2.96
CA GLY A 153 -10.88 -6.56 4.00
C GLY A 153 -10.22 -5.25 4.40
N ALA A 154 -10.88 -4.10 4.19
CA ALA A 154 -10.40 -2.78 4.57
C ALA A 154 -10.26 -2.62 6.10
N ASN A 155 -9.07 -2.91 6.63
CA ASN A 155 -8.71 -2.78 8.03
C ASN A 155 -7.21 -2.48 8.20
N GLY A 156 -6.81 -2.08 9.42
CA GLY A 156 -5.42 -1.76 9.73
C GLY A 156 -4.96 -0.48 9.03
N THR A 157 -3.68 -0.43 8.64
CA THR A 157 -3.14 0.70 7.88
C THR A 157 -3.34 0.46 6.39
N MET A 158 -3.98 1.41 5.71
CA MET A 158 -4.29 1.36 4.30
C MET A 158 -3.81 2.66 3.63
N ASN A 159 -3.21 2.53 2.45
CA ASN A 159 -2.81 3.67 1.63
C ASN A 159 -3.49 3.57 0.27
N SER A 160 -4.05 4.68 -0.22
CA SER A 160 -4.57 4.73 -1.58
C SER A 160 -3.44 4.61 -2.61
N GLY A 161 -3.81 4.49 -3.87
CA GLY A 161 -2.89 4.80 -4.97
C GLY A 161 -2.64 6.30 -5.07
N ALA A 162 -2.09 6.72 -6.22
CA ALA A 162 -1.85 8.12 -6.54
C ALA A 162 -3.13 8.97 -6.43
N VAL A 163 -2.96 10.19 -5.95
CA VAL A 163 -4.04 11.18 -5.84
C VAL A 163 -3.69 12.36 -6.74
N THR A 164 -4.62 12.75 -7.61
CA THR A 164 -4.46 13.90 -8.51
C THR A 164 -5.65 14.83 -8.37
N ALA A 165 -5.42 16.11 -8.67
CA ALA A 165 -6.45 17.12 -8.67
C ALA A 165 -6.38 17.99 -9.93
N GLN A 166 -7.55 18.46 -10.36
CA GLN A 166 -7.70 19.50 -11.37
C GLN A 166 -8.48 20.66 -10.77
N LEU A 167 -7.91 21.86 -10.86
CA LEU A 167 -8.56 23.11 -10.54
C LEU A 167 -9.03 23.78 -11.83
N THR A 168 -10.32 24.14 -11.88
CA THR A 168 -10.90 24.93 -12.98
C THR A 168 -11.20 26.34 -12.48
N VAL A 169 -10.67 27.34 -13.17
CA VAL A 169 -10.86 28.77 -12.87
C VAL A 169 -11.50 29.47 -14.06
N ASP A 170 -12.50 30.31 -13.79
CA ASP A 170 -13.08 31.20 -14.79
C ASP A 170 -12.34 32.54 -14.85
N GLY A 171 -11.42 32.66 -15.80
CA GLY A 171 -10.79 33.94 -16.16
C GLY A 171 -11.52 34.72 -17.25
N THR A 172 -12.62 34.20 -17.82
CA THR A 172 -13.35 34.84 -18.92
C THR A 172 -14.24 35.99 -18.45
N THR A 173 -14.87 35.84 -17.30
CA THR A 173 -15.85 36.81 -16.77
C THR A 173 -15.39 37.52 -15.51
N ARG A 174 -14.28 37.09 -14.91
CA ARG A 174 -13.83 37.55 -13.59
C ARG A 174 -12.35 37.90 -13.59
N VAL A 175 -12.01 39.00 -12.93
CA VAL A 175 -10.62 39.43 -12.75
C VAL A 175 -9.92 38.51 -11.76
N ILE A 176 -8.81 37.93 -12.18
CA ILE A 176 -7.92 37.15 -11.32
C ILE A 176 -6.86 38.11 -10.76
N VAL A 177 -6.85 38.30 -9.44
CA VAL A 177 -5.83 39.13 -8.78
C VAL A 177 -4.54 38.32 -8.63
N THR A 178 -3.40 38.94 -8.96
CA THR A 178 -2.08 38.29 -8.82
C THR A 178 -1.75 38.01 -7.36
N GLY A 179 -1.30 36.78 -7.09
CA GLY A 179 -0.72 36.35 -5.82
C GLY A 179 -1.02 34.88 -5.52
N SER A 180 -0.66 34.43 -4.32
CA SER A 180 -0.85 33.04 -3.90
C SER A 180 -2.23 32.83 -3.30
N TYR A 181 -2.92 31.77 -3.72
CA TYR A 181 -4.22 31.37 -3.17
C TYR A 181 -4.10 30.08 -2.36
N LYS A 182 -4.92 29.94 -1.32
CA LYS A 182 -5.03 28.72 -0.52
C LYS A 182 -6.49 28.33 -0.33
N ALA A 183 -6.75 27.03 -0.24
CA ALA A 183 -8.03 26.47 0.12
C ALA A 183 -7.81 25.31 1.10
N THR A 184 -8.84 24.96 1.86
CA THR A 184 -8.80 23.84 2.81
C THR A 184 -9.67 22.71 2.30
N ILE A 185 -9.09 21.52 2.19
CA ILE A 185 -9.87 20.28 1.97
C ILE A 185 -10.28 19.75 3.34
N THR A 186 -11.58 19.68 3.56
CA THR A 186 -12.17 18.97 4.69
C THR A 186 -12.43 17.53 4.27
N SER A 187 -11.97 16.58 5.07
CA SER A 187 -12.10 15.15 4.79
C SER A 187 -12.86 14.47 5.93
N THR A 188 -13.87 13.68 5.58
CA THR A 188 -14.79 13.04 6.53
C THR A 188 -14.90 11.56 6.22
N LEU A 189 -14.53 10.72 7.19
CA LEU A 189 -14.81 9.28 7.14
C LEU A 189 -16.25 9.02 7.58
N VAL A 190 -17.00 8.30 6.76
CA VAL A 190 -18.38 7.92 7.01
C VAL A 190 -18.48 6.40 7.03
N THR A 191 -18.91 5.84 8.15
CA THR A 191 -19.09 4.38 8.33
C THR A 191 -20.42 3.91 7.74
N GLY A 192 -20.42 2.73 7.13
CA GLY A 192 -21.56 2.14 6.42
C GLY A 192 -21.65 2.56 4.94
N PRO A 193 -22.47 1.87 4.12
CA PRO A 193 -23.19 2.57 3.07
C PRO A 193 -24.16 3.62 3.66
#